data_AF-A0A9D9QAW6-F1
#
_entry.id   AF-A0A9D9QAW6-F1
#
_cell.length_a   1.000
_cell.length_b   1.000
_cell.length_c   1.000
_cell.angle_alpha   90.00
_cell.angle_beta   90.00
_cell.angle_gamma   90.00
#
_symmetry.space_group_name_H-M   'P 1'
#
loop_
_entity.id
_entity.type
_entity.pdbx_description
1 polymer ?
#
loop_
_entity_poly.entity_id
_entity_poly.type
_entity_poly.pdbx_seq_one_letter_code
_entity_poly.pdbx_strand_id
1 'polypeptide(L)'
;MAKFVCPVCGYVFEGDAAPAVCPVCKYAGPDWKKVEGEMNWAAEHVVGVGKKFGPDVPADVQEKIIAGLRSNFEGECCEVGM
;
A
#
# COMPACT_ATOMS: atom_id res chain seq x y z
N MET A 1 -24.51 -1.78 -1.30
CA MET A 1 -24.42 -1.77 0.18
C MET A 1 -23.08 -1.18 0.57
N ALA A 2 -22.98 -0.51 1.72
CA ALA A 2 -21.72 0.06 2.18
C ALA A 2 -20.81 -1.04 2.72
N LYS A 3 -19.49 -0.81 2.61
CA LYS A 3 -18.45 -1.68 3.16
C LYS A 3 -17.78 -0.98 4.34
N PHE A 4 -17.56 -1.70 5.42
CA PHE A 4 -16.91 -1.21 6.63
C PHE A 4 -15.74 -2.12 7.01
N VAL A 5 -14.56 -1.55 7.18
CA VAL A 5 -13.34 -2.29 7.53
C VAL A 5 -13.04 -2.10 9.01
N CYS A 6 -12.87 -3.20 9.73
CA CYS A 6 -12.41 -3.19 11.11
C CYS A 6 -10.99 -2.62 11.18
N PRO A 7 -10.73 -1.55 11.96
CA PRO A 7 -9.41 -0.92 12.02
C PRO A 7 -8.35 -1.80 12.71
N VAL A 8 -8.77 -2.80 13.48
CA VAL A 8 -7.89 -3.67 14.25
C VAL A 8 -7.42 -4.86 13.41
N CYS A 9 -8.35 -5.59 12.79
CA CYS A 9 -8.04 -6.85 12.12
C CYS A 9 -8.33 -6.86 10.61
N GLY A 10 -8.82 -5.77 10.04
CA GLY A 10 -9.11 -5.66 8.61
C GLY A 10 -10.36 -6.41 8.13
N TYR A 11 -11.16 -7.00 9.02
CA TYR A 11 -12.42 -7.67 8.65
C TYR A 11 -13.36 -6.70 7.93
N VAL A 12 -13.92 -7.13 6.79
CA VAL A 12 -14.86 -6.35 5.98
C VAL A 12 -16.29 -6.78 6.27
N PHE A 13 -17.12 -5.83 6.70
CA PHE A 13 -18.56 -6.00 6.88
C PHE A 13 -19.32 -5.30 5.74
N GLU A 14 -20.30 -5.98 5.15
CA GLU A 14 -21.18 -5.45 4.10
C GLU A 14 -22.59 -5.25 4.66
N GLY A 15 -23.10 -4.01 4.64
CA GLY A 15 -24.43 -3.69 5.15
C GLY A 15 -24.72 -2.19 5.15
N ASP A 16 -25.81 -1.79 5.81
CA ASP A 16 -26.22 -0.38 5.88
C ASP A 16 -25.45 0.43 6.94
N ALA A 17 -25.04 -0.23 8.03
CA ALA A 17 -24.29 0.37 9.13
C ALA A 17 -23.22 -0.59 9.68
N ALA A 18 -22.11 -0.06 10.20
CA ALA A 18 -21.07 -0.86 10.83
C ALA A 18 -21.59 -1.61 12.07
N PRO A 19 -21.11 -2.83 12.34
CA PRO A 19 -21.54 -3.59 13.51
C PRO A 19 -20.95 -3.00 14.80
N ALA A 20 -21.69 -3.09 15.90
CA ALA A 20 -21.24 -2.58 17.20
C ALA A 20 -19.99 -3.32 17.74
N VAL A 21 -19.81 -4.59 17.35
CA VAL A 21 -18.67 -5.42 17.76
C VAL A 21 -18.16 -6.20 16.55
N CYS A 22 -16.84 -6.17 16.33
CA CYS A 22 -16.22 -6.97 15.28
C CYS A 22 -16.41 -8.48 15.57
N PRO A 23 -16.97 -9.27 14.63
CA PRO A 23 -17.19 -10.69 14.86
C PRO A 23 -15.89 -11.49 15.00
N VAL A 24 -14.80 -11.00 14.38
CA VAL A 24 -13.48 -11.65 14.34
C VAL A 24 -12.66 -11.31 15.58
N CYS A 25 -12.32 -10.04 15.79
CA CYS A 25 -11.40 -9.64 16.87
C CYS A 25 -12.09 -9.12 18.14
N LYS A 26 -13.43 -9.08 18.16
CA LYS A 26 -14.24 -8.59 19.30
C LYS A 26 -14.01 -7.13 19.69
N TYR A 27 -13.37 -6.34 18.83
CA TYR A 27 -13.26 -4.89 19.00
C TYR A 27 -14.64 -4.24 19.03
N ALA A 28 -14.95 -3.51 20.10
CA ALA A 28 -16.21 -2.82 20.34
C ALA A 28 -16.02 -1.29 20.27
N GLY A 29 -15.59 -0.79 19.11
CA GLY A 29 -15.35 0.64 18.89
C GLY A 29 -16.14 1.21 17.73
N PRO A 30 -16.47 2.51 17.78
CA PRO A 30 -17.29 3.18 16.76
C PRO A 30 -16.53 3.48 15.45
N ASP A 31 -15.21 3.36 15.44
CA ASP A 31 -14.33 3.88 14.39
C ASP A 31 -14.11 2.92 13.20
N TRP A 32 -15.19 2.28 12.74
CA TRP A 32 -15.11 1.47 11.52
C TRP A 32 -14.82 2.35 10.31
N LYS A 33 -13.86 1.92 9.48
CA LYS A 33 -13.50 2.67 8.26
C LYS A 33 -14.49 2.30 7.16
N LYS A 34 -15.35 3.24 6.78
CA LYS A 34 -16.21 3.07 5.60
C LYS A 34 -15.35 3.10 4.34
N VAL A 35 -15.50 2.08 3.49
CA VAL A 35 -14.85 2.02 2.19
C VAL A 35 -15.67 2.87 1.24
N GLU A 36 -15.11 4.01 0.85
CA GLU A 36 -15.66 4.94 -0.12
C GLU A 36 -14.68 5.07 -1.28
N GLY A 37 -15.16 5.11 -2.53
CA GLY A 37 -14.32 5.25 -3.73
C GLY A 37 -14.23 4.01 -4.63
N GLU A 38 -13.42 4.11 -5.68
CA GLU A 38 -13.13 3.01 -6.62
C GLU A 38 -12.28 1.90 -5.96
N MET A 39 -12.34 0.69 -6.52
CA MET A 39 -11.60 -0.46 -5.99
C MET A 39 -10.08 -0.24 -6.14
N ASN A 40 -9.42 0.14 -5.05
CA ASN A 40 -7.97 0.10 -4.96
C ASN A 40 -7.52 -1.30 -4.55
N TRP A 41 -6.52 -1.83 -5.23
CA TRP A 41 -5.97 -3.14 -4.88
C TRP A 41 -5.15 -3.03 -3.59
N ALA A 42 -5.16 -4.08 -2.78
CA ALA A 42 -4.42 -4.11 -1.51
C ALA A 42 -2.90 -3.88 -1.70
N ALA A 43 -2.37 -4.19 -2.89
CA ALA A 43 -1.05 -3.82 -3.33
C ALA A 43 -1.11 -3.44 -4.83
N GLU A 44 -0.75 -2.20 -5.16
CA GLU A 44 -0.68 -1.70 -6.53
C GLU A 44 0.76 -1.37 -6.88
N HIS A 45 1.23 -1.81 -8.05
CA HIS A 45 2.52 -1.37 -8.56
C HIS A 45 2.38 0.05 -9.10
N VAL A 46 2.80 1.04 -8.31
CA VAL A 46 2.84 2.44 -8.75
C VAL A 46 4.16 2.72 -9.44
N VAL A 47 4.13 2.88 -10.76
CA VAL A 47 5.32 3.23 -11.55
C VAL A 47 5.87 4.57 -11.07
N GLY A 48 7.16 4.58 -10.70
CA GLY A 48 7.86 5.79 -10.27
C GLY A 48 7.79 6.09 -8.77
N VAL A 49 7.25 5.19 -7.94
CA VAL A 49 7.27 5.36 -6.47
C VAL A 49 8.70 5.54 -5.92
N GLY A 50 9.66 4.83 -6.51
CA GLY A 50 11.09 4.92 -6.15
C GLY A 50 11.82 6.18 -6.64
N LYS A 51 11.14 7.07 -7.39
CA LYS A 51 11.70 8.37 -7.80
C LYS A 51 11.47 9.48 -6.76
N LYS A 52 10.69 9.20 -5.72
CA LYS A 52 10.45 10.15 -4.62
C LYS A 52 11.47 9.87 -3.51
N PHE A 53 12.19 10.92 -3.13
CA PHE A 53 13.13 10.88 -2.02
C PHE A 53 12.59 11.69 -0.83
N GLY A 54 12.99 11.31 0.37
CA GLY A 54 12.72 12.12 1.56
C GLY A 54 13.42 13.48 1.48
N PRO A 55 12.92 14.50 2.20
CA PRO A 55 13.49 15.86 2.18
C PRO A 55 14.95 15.91 2.62
N ASP A 56 15.38 14.94 3.43
CA ASP A 56 16.73 14.88 4.02
C ASP A 56 17.75 14.13 3.15
N VAL A 57 17.37 13.66 1.95
CA VAL A 57 18.27 12.92 1.07
C VAL A 57 19.01 13.89 0.13
N PRO A 58 20.34 14.07 0.24
CA PRO A 58 21.09 14.96 -0.63
C PRO A 58 21.01 14.54 -2.11
N ALA A 59 21.05 15.51 -3.03
CA ALA A 59 20.90 15.25 -4.47
C ALA A 59 21.95 14.25 -5.00
N ASP A 60 23.21 14.35 -4.56
CA ASP A 60 24.27 13.44 -4.98
C ASP A 60 24.04 11.99 -4.52
N VAL A 61 23.36 11.81 -3.39
CA VAL A 61 22.96 10.50 -2.86
C VAL A 61 21.81 9.93 -3.67
N GLN A 62 20.83 10.76 -4.07
CA GLN A 62 19.73 10.35 -4.94
C GLN A 62 20.24 9.82 -6.28
N GLU A 63 21.20 10.51 -6.89
CA GLU A 63 21.83 10.09 -8.16
C GLU A 63 22.53 8.74 -8.02
N LYS A 64 23.28 8.51 -6.94
CA LYS A 64 23.94 7.23 -6.66
C LYS A 64 22.93 6.09 -6.48
N ILE A 65 21.82 6.34 -5.78
CA ILE A 65 20.75 5.35 -5.59
C ILE A 65 20.14 4.97 -6.94
N ILE A 66 19.79 5.97 -7.77
CA ILE A 66 19.21 5.72 -9.10
C ILE A 66 20.20 4.97 -9.99
N ALA A 67 21.48 5.34 -9.98
CA ALA A 67 22.51 4.66 -10.74
C ALA A 67 22.65 3.20 -10.30
N GLY A 68 22.71 2.92 -9.00
CA GLY A 68 22.77 1.56 -8.47
C GLY A 68 21.57 0.71 -8.87
N LEU A 69 20.35 1.26 -8.80
CA LEU A 69 19.14 0.56 -9.25
C LEU A 69 19.18 0.22 -10.74
N ARG A 70 19.72 1.11 -11.58
CA ARG A 70 19.91 0.85 -13.02
C ARG A 70 20.95 -0.25 -13.25
N SER A 71 22.10 -0.17 -12.58
CA SER A 71 23.13 -1.20 -12.69
C SER A 71 22.64 -2.57 -12.24
N ASN A 72 21.81 -2.65 -11.20
CA ASN A 72 21.15 -3.91 -10.82
C ASN A 72 20.24 -4.45 -11.92
N PHE A 73 19.40 -3.59 -12.51
CA PHE A 73 18.53 -3.99 -13.61
C PHE A 73 19.33 -4.45 -14.84
N GLU A 74 20.37 -3.72 -15.22
CA GLU A 74 21.22 -4.07 -16.37
C GLU A 74 22.04 -5.33 -16.12
N GLY A 75 22.53 -5.54 -14.89
CA GLY A 75 23.35 -6.70 -14.52
C GLY A 75 22.55 -7.99 -14.34
N GLU A 76 21.31 -7.92 -13.86
CA GLU A 76 20.52 -9.11 -13.53
C GLU A 76 19.38 -9.36 -14.52
N CYS A 77 18.76 -8.32 -15.08
CA CYS A 77 17.51 -8.44 -15.84
C CYS A 77 17.67 -8.24 -17.35
N CYS A 78 18.84 -7.78 -17.83
CA CYS A 78 19.12 -7.61 -19.26
C CYS A 78 19.97 -8.73 -19.87
N GLU A 79 20.48 -9.66 -19.06
CA GLU A 79 21.11 -10.87 -19.60
C GLU A 79 20.01 -11.78 -20.17
N VAL A 80 20.12 -12.09 -21.46
CA VAL A 80 19.07 -12.80 -22.22
C VAL A 80 18.91 -14.22 -21.66
N GLY A 81 17.81 -14.48 -20.95
CA GLY A 81 17.54 -15.79 -20.35
C GLY A 81 16.61 -15.83 -19.13
N MET A 82 16.13 -14.68 -18.65
CA MET A 82 14.95 -14.55 -17.77
C MET A 82 13.73 -14.07 -18.56
#